data_AF-A0A954V077-F1
#
_entry.id   AF-A0A954V077-F1
#
_cell.length_a   1.000
_cell.length_b   1.000
_cell.length_c   1.000
_cell.angle_alpha   90.00
_cell.angle_beta   90.00
_cell.angle_gamma   90.00
#
_symmetry.space_group_name_H-M   'P 1'
#
loop_
_entity.id
_entity.type
_entity.pdbx_description
1 polymer ?
#
loop_
_entity_poly.entity_id
_entity_poly.type
_entity_poly.pdbx_seq_one_letter_code
_entity_poly.pdbx_strand_id
1 'polypeptide(L)'
;MHMPLAYFDTLSGIAGDMLLAALVDAGADPSYILDQLRSLPGLEQVELEFSVTTRHDFRALRLDVRHPHDPVHRHLSDIEVMIASSRLTDQQRDLALRVFRRLGDAEAKVHGTTVERVHFHEVGAIDSIVDIVGVAIALSQLQIRHIVAAPPPTGTGTIRIAHGLVSVPAPATAELLRGIPLRGSAVAAELTTPTGAAFLATLVDGFGPMPDMQIDRIGCGAGHRELKEQANILRVMVGSAVQQSGDEVVLLETNVDDADAQQLGYAIEQIWESAPLDVYTTAIAMKKN
;
A
#
# COMPACT_ATOMS: atom_id res chain seq x y z
N MET A 1 0.19 -19.70 -14.16
CA MET A 1 -1.08 -18.98 -13.88
C MET A 1 -0.78 -17.50 -13.92
N HIS A 2 -1.65 -16.69 -14.54
CA HIS A 2 -1.49 -15.24 -14.60
C HIS A 2 -1.67 -14.68 -13.18
N MET A 3 -0.59 -14.24 -12.54
CA MET A 3 -0.63 -13.72 -11.17
C MET A 3 -0.90 -12.20 -11.23
N PRO A 4 -2.09 -11.71 -10.82
CA PRO A 4 -2.44 -10.30 -10.98
C PRO A 4 -1.58 -9.42 -10.09
N LEU A 5 -0.78 -8.56 -10.74
CA LEU A 5 0.24 -7.73 -10.14
C LEU A 5 -0.02 -6.26 -10.48
N ALA A 6 0.19 -5.38 -9.50
CA ALA A 6 0.28 -3.95 -9.74
C ALA A 6 1.65 -3.42 -9.35
N TYR A 7 2.18 -2.49 -10.14
CA TYR A 7 3.33 -1.67 -9.78
C TYR A 7 2.90 -0.22 -9.54
N PHE A 8 3.20 0.29 -8.35
CA PHE A 8 2.96 1.69 -7.99
C PHE A 8 4.23 2.51 -8.25
N ASP A 9 4.18 3.34 -9.28
CA ASP A 9 5.22 4.32 -9.60
C ASP A 9 4.97 5.62 -8.83
N THR A 10 5.66 5.73 -7.70
CA THR A 10 5.48 6.77 -6.67
C THR A 10 6.40 7.98 -6.87
N LEU A 11 6.86 8.29 -8.10
CA LEU A 11 7.78 9.41 -8.36
C LEU A 11 7.36 10.75 -7.70
N SER A 12 6.06 11.05 -7.71
CA SER A 12 5.48 12.25 -7.09
C SER A 12 4.80 11.98 -5.76
N GLY A 13 5.17 10.87 -5.11
CA GLY A 13 4.56 10.39 -3.89
C GLY A 13 3.23 9.69 -4.14
N ILE A 14 2.37 9.71 -3.11
CA ILE A 14 1.10 9.00 -3.09
C ILE A 14 0.16 9.65 -2.08
N ALA A 15 -1.09 9.82 -2.49
CA ALA A 15 -2.22 10.22 -1.64
C ALA A 15 -3.42 9.30 -1.95
N GLY A 16 -4.44 9.34 -1.09
CA GLY A 16 -5.56 8.40 -1.21
C GLY A 16 -6.40 8.66 -2.46
N ASP A 17 -6.77 9.91 -2.68
CA ASP A 17 -7.42 10.42 -3.88
C ASP A 17 -6.64 10.08 -5.17
N MET A 18 -5.31 10.25 -5.14
CA MET A 18 -4.43 9.92 -6.25
C MET A 18 -4.47 8.42 -6.56
N LEU A 19 -4.42 7.57 -5.53
CA LEU A 19 -4.49 6.12 -5.72
C LEU A 19 -5.86 5.69 -6.26
N LEU A 20 -6.95 6.21 -5.69
CA LEU A 20 -8.29 5.89 -6.16
C LEU A 20 -8.51 6.34 -7.61
N ALA A 21 -8.11 7.56 -7.94
CA ALA A 21 -8.18 8.07 -9.31
C ALA A 21 -7.33 7.23 -10.28
N ALA A 22 -6.12 6.82 -9.88
CA ALA A 22 -5.27 5.95 -10.70
C ALA A 22 -5.90 4.57 -10.93
N LEU A 23 -6.55 3.98 -9.93
CA LEU A 23 -7.21 2.67 -10.08
C LEU A 23 -8.47 2.76 -10.96
N VAL A 24 -9.26 3.83 -10.84
CA VAL A 24 -10.38 4.10 -11.76
C VAL A 24 -9.88 4.29 -13.19
N ASP A 25 -8.79 5.03 -13.36
CA ASP A 25 -8.16 5.21 -14.66
C ASP A 25 -7.60 3.90 -15.26
N ALA A 26 -7.16 2.98 -14.40
CA ALA A 26 -6.76 1.63 -14.78
C ALA A 26 -7.96 0.69 -15.05
N GLY A 27 -9.20 1.18 -14.96
CA GLY A 27 -10.41 0.47 -15.37
C GLY A 27 -11.32 -0.03 -14.25
N ALA A 28 -11.15 0.44 -13.01
CA ALA A 28 -12.17 0.23 -11.97
C ALA A 28 -13.43 1.08 -12.27
N ASP A 29 -14.63 0.58 -11.95
CA ASP A 29 -15.89 1.26 -12.30
C ASP A 29 -16.26 2.31 -11.23
N PRO A 30 -16.18 3.62 -11.55
CA PRO A 30 -16.48 4.67 -10.59
C PRO A 30 -17.95 4.67 -10.12
N SER A 31 -18.88 4.19 -10.95
CA SER A 31 -20.30 4.13 -10.61
C SER A 31 -20.57 3.07 -9.56
N TYR A 32 -19.92 1.92 -9.69
CA TYR A 32 -19.99 0.85 -8.69
C TYR A 32 -19.33 1.28 -7.37
N ILE A 33 -18.16 1.92 -7.43
CA ILE A 33 -17.48 2.44 -6.24
C ILE A 33 -18.41 3.41 -5.48
N LEU A 34 -19.05 4.34 -6.20
CA LEU A 34 -20.01 5.28 -5.62
C LEU A 34 -21.23 4.58 -4.99
N ASP A 35 -21.83 3.59 -5.66
CA ASP A 35 -22.98 2.83 -5.13
C ASP A 35 -22.61 2.08 -3.83
N GLN A 36 -21.41 1.51 -3.76
CA GLN A 36 -20.92 0.85 -2.55
C GLN A 36 -20.63 1.86 -1.43
N LEU A 37 -19.99 2.98 -1.74
CA LEU A 37 -19.72 4.06 -0.77
C LEU A 37 -21.02 4.61 -0.16
N ARG A 38 -22.06 4.83 -0.96
CA ARG A 38 -23.37 5.30 -0.50
C ARG A 38 -24.12 4.30 0.39
N SER A 39 -23.63 3.06 0.50
CA SER A 39 -24.16 2.09 1.46
C SER A 39 -23.60 2.26 2.88
N LEU A 40 -22.55 3.06 3.05
CA LEU A 40 -22.03 3.40 4.37
C LEU A 40 -22.93 4.45 5.02
N PRO A 41 -23.35 4.25 6.29
CA PRO A 41 -24.11 5.26 7.01
C PRO A 41 -23.40 6.61 7.04
N GLY A 42 -24.09 7.69 6.67
CA GLY A 42 -23.55 9.05 6.61
C GLY A 42 -22.86 9.42 5.30
N LEU A 43 -22.75 8.49 4.33
CA LEU A 43 -22.19 8.74 2.99
C LEU A 43 -23.27 8.69 1.90
N GLU A 44 -24.56 8.69 2.24
CA GLU A 44 -25.67 8.53 1.29
C GLU A 44 -25.70 9.65 0.23
N GLN A 45 -25.22 10.84 0.60
CA GLN A 45 -25.19 12.04 -0.25
C GLN A 45 -23.79 12.34 -0.80
N VAL A 46 -22.82 11.43 -0.65
CA VAL A 46 -21.51 11.65 -1.25
C VAL A 46 -21.60 11.63 -2.76
N GLU A 47 -20.82 12.48 -3.41
CA GLU A 47 -20.62 12.51 -4.86
C GLU A 47 -19.12 12.41 -5.15
N LEU A 48 -18.78 11.64 -6.18
CA LEU A 48 -17.42 11.55 -6.70
C LEU A 48 -17.40 12.15 -8.10
N GLU A 49 -16.53 13.14 -8.31
CA GLU A 49 -16.26 13.68 -9.62
C GLU A 49 -14.86 13.26 -10.07
N PHE A 50 -14.82 12.41 -11.09
CA PHE A 50 -13.59 12.05 -11.78
C PHE A 50 -13.46 12.91 -13.04
N SER A 51 -12.46 13.77 -13.10
CA SER A 51 -12.22 14.67 -14.22
C SER A 51 -10.85 14.43 -14.85
N VAL A 52 -10.78 14.46 -16.18
CA VAL A 52 -9.49 14.41 -16.88
C VAL A 52 -8.79 15.75 -16.70
N THR A 53 -7.56 15.72 -16.23
CA THR A 53 -6.70 16.88 -16.05
C THR A 53 -5.34 16.64 -16.70
N THR A 54 -4.54 17.70 -16.76
CA THR A 54 -3.16 17.64 -17.27
C THR A 54 -2.23 18.18 -16.19
N ARG A 55 -1.13 17.48 -15.92
CA ARG A 55 -0.03 17.93 -15.06
C ARG A 55 1.26 17.83 -15.87
N HIS A 56 1.94 18.96 -16.09
CA HIS A 56 3.14 19.00 -16.94
C HIS A 56 2.93 18.29 -18.29
N ASP A 57 1.83 18.59 -18.98
CA ASP A 57 1.44 18.00 -20.26
C ASP A 57 1.14 16.49 -20.25
N PHE A 58 1.13 15.85 -19.07
CA PHE A 58 0.70 14.47 -18.89
C PHE A 58 -0.77 14.39 -18.47
N ARG A 59 -1.55 13.58 -19.21
CA ARG A 59 -2.95 13.29 -18.91
C ARG A 59 -3.08 12.41 -17.67
N ALA A 60 -3.96 12.79 -16.75
CA ALA A 60 -4.30 12.03 -15.55
C ALA A 60 -5.76 12.26 -15.14
N LEU A 61 -6.29 11.37 -14.32
CA LEU A 61 -7.61 11.51 -13.71
C LEU A 61 -7.46 12.18 -12.34
N ARG A 62 -8.29 13.17 -12.03
CA ARG A 62 -8.37 13.81 -10.71
C ARG A 62 -9.69 13.43 -10.06
N LEU A 63 -9.63 13.10 -8.77
CA LEU A 63 -10.81 12.91 -7.94
C LEU A 63 -11.11 14.19 -7.16
N ASP A 64 -12.35 14.64 -7.23
CA ASP A 64 -12.92 15.64 -6.35
C ASP A 64 -14.11 15.00 -5.60
N VAL A 65 -14.05 14.97 -4.27
CA VAL A 65 -15.11 14.43 -3.40
C VAL A 65 -16.01 15.57 -2.95
N ARG A 66 -17.33 15.41 -3.11
CA ARG A 66 -18.31 16.37 -2.61
C ARG A 66 -19.24 15.70 -1.62
N HIS A 67 -19.46 16.38 -0.51
CA HIS A 67 -20.42 15.98 0.50
C HIS A 67 -20.99 17.22 1.20
N PRO A 68 -22.21 17.16 1.74
CA PRO A 68 -22.70 18.22 2.63
C PRO A 68 -21.71 18.40 3.80
N HIS A 69 -21.49 19.64 4.24
CA HIS A 69 -20.56 19.95 5.33
C HIS A 69 -20.79 19.01 6.52
N ASP A 70 -19.75 18.26 6.86
CA ASP A 70 -19.80 17.30 7.95
C ASP A 70 -18.86 17.77 9.07
N PRO A 71 -19.39 18.42 10.13
CA PRO A 71 -18.59 18.78 11.29
C PRO A 71 -18.34 17.57 12.22
N VAL A 72 -18.73 16.35 11.82
CA VAL A 72 -18.60 15.16 12.68
C VAL A 72 -17.17 14.63 12.64
N HIS A 73 -16.45 14.86 13.74
CA HIS A 73 -15.25 14.07 14.04
C HIS A 73 -15.66 12.64 14.37
N ARG A 74 -15.18 11.68 13.57
CA ARG A 74 -15.39 10.25 13.79
C ARG A 74 -14.19 9.62 14.48
N HIS A 75 -14.45 8.72 15.42
CA HIS A 75 -13.45 7.82 15.98
C HIS A 75 -13.28 6.58 15.11
N LEU A 76 -12.20 5.83 15.31
CA LEU A 76 -12.00 4.56 14.63
C LEU A 76 -13.19 3.62 14.83
N SER A 77 -13.72 3.51 16.05
CA SER A 77 -14.87 2.66 16.36
C SER A 77 -16.11 3.00 15.52
N ASP A 78 -16.34 4.29 15.25
CA ASP A 78 -17.48 4.73 14.44
C ASP A 78 -17.30 4.29 12.98
N ILE A 79 -16.08 4.39 12.46
CA ILE A 79 -15.71 3.95 11.11
C ILE A 79 -15.84 2.43 11.00
N GLU A 80 -15.40 1.67 12.02
CA GLU A 80 -15.54 0.21 12.03
C GLU A 80 -17.01 -0.22 11.97
N VAL A 81 -17.89 0.45 12.74
CA VAL A 81 -19.34 0.20 12.73
C VAL A 81 -19.97 0.58 11.38
N MET A 82 -19.58 1.71 10.79
CA MET A 82 -20.03 2.12 9.45
C MET A 82 -19.68 1.06 8.39
N ILE A 83 -18.42 0.61 8.38
CA ILE A 83 -17.93 -0.40 7.44
C ILE A 83 -18.63 -1.74 7.67
N ALA A 84 -18.83 -2.15 8.93
CA ALA A 84 -19.55 -3.38 9.26
C ALA A 84 -21.01 -3.37 8.79
N SER A 85 -21.65 -2.19 8.78
CA SER A 85 -23.05 -2.01 8.38
C SER A 85 -23.26 -1.82 6.87
N SER A 86 -22.17 -1.80 6.08
CA SER A 86 -22.20 -1.54 4.64
C SER A 86 -22.41 -2.81 3.79
N ARG A 87 -22.66 -2.63 2.50
CA ARG A 87 -22.80 -3.72 1.51
C ARG A 87 -21.47 -4.27 0.98
N LEU A 88 -20.33 -3.82 1.52
CA LEU A 88 -19.01 -4.25 1.10
C LEU A 88 -18.84 -5.78 1.21
N THR A 89 -18.04 -6.36 0.32
CA THR A 89 -17.63 -7.76 0.47
C THR A 89 -16.69 -7.91 1.67
N ASP A 90 -16.53 -9.14 2.18
CA ASP A 90 -15.64 -9.40 3.30
C ASP A 90 -14.19 -8.99 3.00
N GLN A 91 -13.73 -9.22 1.77
CA GLN A 91 -12.41 -8.80 1.33
C GLN A 91 -12.24 -7.27 1.34
N GLN A 92 -13.24 -6.53 0.82
CA GLN A 92 -13.19 -5.06 0.77
C GLN A 92 -13.23 -4.46 2.18
N ARG A 93 -14.09 -5.01 3.04
CA ARG A 93 -14.22 -4.63 4.45
C ARG A 93 -12.93 -4.85 5.21
N ASP A 94 -12.38 -6.06 5.14
CA ASP A 94 -11.15 -6.42 5.83
C ASP A 94 -9.97 -5.53 5.39
N LEU A 95 -9.85 -5.28 4.08
CA LEU A 95 -8.81 -4.40 3.54
C LEU A 95 -8.92 -2.96 4.07
N ALA A 96 -10.13 -2.36 4.01
CA ALA A 96 -10.36 -1.01 4.50
C ALA A 96 -10.05 -0.90 6.01
N LEU A 97 -10.51 -1.87 6.80
CA LEU A 97 -10.26 -1.90 8.24
C LEU A 97 -8.77 -2.03 8.58
N ARG A 98 -8.00 -2.83 7.83
CA ARG A 98 -6.54 -2.91 8.02
C ARG A 98 -5.87 -1.56 7.81
N VAL A 99 -6.22 -0.83 6.76
CA VAL A 99 -5.65 0.50 6.47
C VAL A 99 -6.01 1.50 7.57
N PHE A 100 -7.29 1.53 7.98
CA PHE A 100 -7.75 2.41 9.06
C PHE A 100 -7.07 2.11 10.40
N ARG A 101 -6.93 0.84 10.76
CA ARG A 101 -6.22 0.43 11.99
C ARG A 101 -4.76 0.83 11.95
N ARG A 102 -4.08 0.61 10.81
CA ARG A 102 -2.68 1.00 10.63
C ARG A 102 -2.48 2.50 10.82
N LEU A 103 -3.40 3.29 10.28
CA LEU A 103 -3.41 4.75 10.41
C LEU A 103 -3.74 5.17 11.86
N GLY A 104 -4.74 4.54 12.49
CA GLY A 104 -5.08 4.74 13.90
C GLY A 104 -3.94 4.44 14.86
N ASP A 105 -3.20 3.35 14.64
CA ASP A 105 -2.03 2.98 15.43
C ASP A 105 -0.92 4.05 15.35
N ALA A 106 -0.67 4.57 14.14
CA ALA A 106 0.32 5.61 13.93
C ALA A 106 -0.07 6.93 14.60
N GLU A 107 -1.33 7.35 14.43
CA GLU A 107 -1.87 8.55 15.08
C GLU A 107 -1.85 8.42 16.61
N ALA A 108 -2.28 7.28 17.15
CA ALA A 108 -2.27 7.01 18.59
C ALA A 108 -0.86 7.16 19.17
N LYS A 109 0.14 6.62 18.49
CA LYS A 109 1.54 6.70 18.91
C LYS A 109 2.08 8.13 18.87
N VAL A 110 1.83 8.86 17.79
CA VAL A 110 2.27 10.26 17.64
C VAL A 110 1.63 11.16 18.70
N HIS A 111 0.36 10.91 19.02
CA HIS A 111 -0.39 11.66 20.03
C HIS A 111 -0.19 11.15 21.47
N GLY A 112 0.56 10.07 21.67
CA GLY A 112 0.80 9.49 23.01
C GLY A 112 -0.48 8.98 23.69
N THR A 113 -1.44 8.49 22.91
CA THR A 113 -2.76 8.02 23.36
C THR A 113 -3.03 6.59 22.89
N THR A 114 -4.23 6.07 23.16
CA THR A 114 -4.69 4.78 22.63
C THR A 114 -5.52 4.99 21.38
N VAL A 115 -5.60 3.97 20.52
CA VAL A 115 -6.32 4.03 19.24
C VAL A 115 -7.79 4.40 19.42
N GLU A 116 -8.42 3.93 20.50
CA GLU A 116 -9.81 4.22 20.84
C GLU A 116 -10.04 5.69 21.19
N ARG A 117 -8.97 6.40 21.60
CA ARG A 117 -8.98 7.81 22.00
C ARG A 117 -8.44 8.74 20.93
N VAL A 118 -8.00 8.22 19.79
CA VAL A 118 -7.60 9.06 18.65
C VAL A 118 -8.85 9.74 18.11
N HIS A 119 -8.84 11.07 18.13
CA HIS A 119 -9.74 11.87 17.34
C HIS A 119 -9.11 12.05 15.97
N PHE A 120 -9.67 11.41 14.96
CA PHE A 120 -9.17 11.60 13.61
C PHE A 120 -9.63 12.97 13.08
N HIS A 121 -8.81 13.99 13.32
CA HIS A 121 -9.09 15.35 12.86
C HIS A 121 -8.97 15.49 11.34
N GLU A 122 -8.07 14.72 10.72
CA GLU A 122 -7.81 14.75 9.26
C GLU A 122 -8.18 13.42 8.58
N VAL A 123 -8.14 12.30 9.33
CA VAL A 123 -8.34 10.93 8.83
C VAL A 123 -9.79 10.42 8.96
N GLY A 124 -10.61 11.03 9.81
CA GLY A 124 -12.01 10.67 10.05
C GLY A 124 -12.97 11.47 9.19
N ALA A 125 -12.41 12.37 8.37
CA ALA A 125 -13.11 13.12 7.37
C ALA A 125 -13.65 12.18 6.28
N ILE A 126 -14.75 12.60 5.65
CA ILE A 126 -15.38 11.84 4.57
C ILE A 126 -14.39 11.56 3.44
N ASP A 127 -13.48 12.50 3.12
CA ASP A 127 -12.44 12.31 2.09
C ASP A 127 -11.60 11.05 2.34
N SER A 128 -11.09 10.87 3.57
CA SER A 128 -10.28 9.71 3.92
C SER A 128 -11.09 8.40 3.90
N ILE A 129 -12.37 8.45 4.26
CA ILE A 129 -13.27 7.29 4.18
C ILE A 129 -13.52 6.90 2.73
N VAL A 130 -13.80 7.88 1.88
CA VAL A 130 -13.96 7.69 0.44
C VAL A 130 -12.70 7.10 -0.18
N ASP A 131 -11.53 7.65 0.15
CA ASP A 131 -10.25 7.17 -0.35
C ASP A 131 -9.99 5.71 0.06
N ILE A 132 -10.06 5.40 1.36
CA ILE A 132 -9.72 4.07 1.88
C ILE A 132 -10.70 3.00 1.40
N VAL A 133 -12.00 3.27 1.52
CA VAL A 133 -13.03 2.30 1.10
C VAL A 133 -13.09 2.21 -0.43
N GLY A 134 -12.97 3.34 -1.13
CA GLY A 134 -12.95 3.39 -2.60
C GLY A 134 -11.77 2.61 -3.19
N VAL A 135 -10.56 2.78 -2.63
CA VAL A 135 -9.39 1.98 -3.03
C VAL A 135 -9.61 0.50 -2.76
N ALA A 136 -10.18 0.13 -1.61
CA ALA A 136 -10.45 -1.27 -1.30
C ALA A 136 -11.42 -1.92 -2.30
N ILE A 137 -12.45 -1.19 -2.72
CA ILE A 137 -13.39 -1.62 -3.77
C ILE A 137 -12.66 -1.74 -5.12
N ALA A 138 -11.91 -0.71 -5.51
CA ALA A 138 -11.23 -0.66 -6.80
C ALA A 138 -10.19 -1.79 -6.96
N LEU A 139 -9.38 -2.05 -5.94
CA LEU A 139 -8.42 -3.17 -5.94
C LEU A 139 -9.12 -4.53 -6.09
N SER A 140 -10.24 -4.71 -5.39
CA SER A 140 -11.06 -5.93 -5.49
C SER A 140 -11.63 -6.13 -6.89
N GLN A 141 -12.18 -5.07 -7.52
CA GLN A 141 -12.69 -5.11 -8.90
C GLN A 141 -11.60 -5.43 -9.93
N LEU A 142 -10.42 -4.85 -9.76
CA LEU A 142 -9.27 -5.09 -10.65
C LEU A 142 -8.59 -6.43 -10.39
N GLN A 143 -9.03 -7.16 -9.35
CA GLN A 143 -8.47 -8.44 -8.90
C GLN A 143 -6.97 -8.40 -8.62
N ILE A 144 -6.44 -7.23 -8.22
CA ILE A 144 -5.04 -7.06 -7.87
C ILE A 144 -4.76 -7.82 -6.57
N ARG A 145 -3.78 -8.73 -6.60
CA ARG A 145 -3.42 -9.57 -5.44
C ARG A 145 -2.03 -9.29 -4.90
N HIS A 146 -1.13 -8.86 -5.78
CA HIS A 146 0.23 -8.50 -5.42
C HIS A 146 0.52 -7.07 -5.84
N ILE A 147 1.20 -6.33 -4.97
CA ILE A 147 1.56 -4.93 -5.20
C ILE A 147 3.03 -4.74 -4.88
N VAL A 148 3.78 -4.27 -5.87
CA VAL A 148 5.16 -3.78 -5.70
C VAL A 148 5.13 -2.26 -5.87
N ALA A 149 5.92 -1.52 -5.11
CA ALA A 149 6.00 -0.08 -5.26
C ALA A 149 7.44 0.41 -5.39
N ALA A 150 7.64 1.48 -6.15
CA ALA A 150 8.86 2.28 -6.02
C ALA A 150 8.94 2.83 -4.57
N PRO A 151 10.16 2.94 -4.00
CA PRO A 151 10.35 3.66 -2.74
C PRO A 151 9.73 5.07 -2.80
N PRO A 152 8.80 5.43 -1.91
CA PRO A 152 8.10 6.70 -1.97
C PRO A 152 9.02 7.87 -1.56
N PRO A 153 8.91 9.05 -2.20
CA PRO A 153 9.44 10.28 -1.67
C PRO A 153 8.46 10.95 -0.70
N THR A 154 8.94 11.38 0.45
CA THR A 154 8.12 12.16 1.40
C THR A 154 7.97 13.62 0.97
N GLY A 155 8.94 14.14 0.22
CA GLY A 155 9.16 15.56 0.01
C GLY A 155 9.90 16.22 1.18
N THR A 156 9.93 17.55 1.24
CA THR A 156 10.75 18.33 2.19
C THR A 156 10.03 19.57 2.71
N GLY A 157 10.60 20.20 3.74
CA GLY A 157 10.12 21.45 4.31
C GLY A 157 9.10 21.24 5.43
N THR A 158 8.07 22.09 5.46
CA THR A 158 7.05 22.10 6.50
C THR A 158 5.66 22.27 5.92
N ILE A 159 4.66 21.66 6.55
CA ILE A 159 3.24 21.84 6.24
C ILE A 159 2.48 22.33 7.46
N ARG A 160 1.33 22.97 7.24
CA ARG A 160 0.42 23.39 8.32
C ARG A 160 -0.77 22.44 8.35
N ILE A 161 -0.93 21.75 9.47
CA ILE A 161 -2.01 20.82 9.78
C ILE A 161 -2.86 21.39 10.93
N ALA A 162 -3.91 20.68 11.35
CA ALA A 162 -4.75 21.08 12.48
C ALA A 162 -3.94 21.33 13.77
N HIS A 163 -2.83 20.61 13.94
CA HIS A 163 -1.91 20.73 15.08
C HIS A 163 -0.79 21.78 14.89
N GLY A 164 -0.90 22.63 13.87
CA GLY A 164 0.06 23.70 13.59
C GLY A 164 1.08 23.33 12.51
N LEU A 165 2.27 23.96 12.57
CA LEU A 165 3.33 23.76 11.59
C LEU A 165 4.17 22.53 11.96
N VAL A 166 4.32 21.58 11.05
CA VAL A 166 5.11 20.35 11.24
C VAL A 166 6.09 20.15 10.09
N SER A 167 7.16 19.40 10.33
CA SER A 167 8.11 18.97 9.27
C SER A 167 7.46 17.99 8.31
N VAL A 168 7.98 17.91 7.09
CA VAL A 168 7.71 16.83 6.13
C VAL A 168 8.81 15.76 6.25
N PRO A 169 8.49 14.47 6.35
CA PRO A 169 7.14 13.90 6.46
C PRO A 169 6.43 14.32 7.76
N ALA A 170 5.10 14.48 7.70
CA ALA A 170 4.29 14.68 8.89
C ALA A 170 4.50 13.53 9.90
N PRO A 171 4.28 13.77 11.21
CA PRO A 171 4.59 12.78 12.25
C PRO A 171 3.92 11.40 12.04
N ALA A 172 2.63 11.36 11.69
CA ALA A 172 1.93 10.09 11.43
C ALA A 172 2.47 9.40 10.17
N THR A 173 2.71 10.16 9.10
CA THR A 173 3.38 9.67 7.88
C THR A 173 4.74 9.05 8.20
N ALA A 174 5.55 9.71 9.04
CA ALA A 174 6.87 9.22 9.43
C ALA A 174 6.78 7.89 10.19
N GLU A 175 5.81 7.74 11.10
CA GLU A 175 5.59 6.49 11.83
C GLU A 175 5.13 5.36 10.89
N LEU A 176 4.21 5.64 9.96
CA LEU A 176 3.70 4.68 9.00
C LEU A 176 4.79 4.13 8.07
N LEU A 177 5.74 4.99 7.69
CA LEU A 177 6.85 4.66 6.81
C LEU A 177 8.02 3.96 7.51
N ARG A 178 7.93 3.69 8.82
CA ARG A 178 8.97 2.97 9.55
C ARG A 178 9.20 1.58 8.96
N GLY A 179 10.43 1.33 8.51
CA GLY A 179 10.84 0.07 7.87
C GLY A 179 10.61 0.01 6.36
N ILE A 180 10.04 1.07 5.76
CA ILE A 180 9.87 1.20 4.31
C ILE A 180 11.05 2.00 3.74
N PRO A 181 11.72 1.54 2.67
CA PRO A 181 12.77 2.31 2.03
C PRO A 181 12.19 3.59 1.42
N LEU A 182 12.89 4.71 1.60
CA LEU A 182 12.45 6.02 1.11
C LEU A 182 13.32 6.50 -0.03
N ARG A 183 12.70 7.21 -0.97
CA ARG A 183 13.41 7.94 -2.03
C ARG A 183 13.64 9.39 -1.59
N GLY A 184 14.87 9.87 -1.70
CA GLY A 184 15.16 11.29 -1.51
C GLY A 184 14.42 12.16 -2.53
N SER A 185 13.92 13.31 -2.09
CA SER A 185 13.28 14.31 -2.95
C SER A 185 13.67 15.71 -2.49
N ALA A 186 13.78 16.64 -3.44
CA ALA A 186 14.02 18.06 -3.15
C ALA A 186 12.73 18.90 -3.21
N VAL A 187 11.59 18.27 -3.51
CA VAL A 187 10.31 18.98 -3.65
C VAL A 187 9.85 19.48 -2.28
N ALA A 188 9.68 20.81 -2.15
CA ALA A 188 9.22 21.47 -0.93
C ALA A 188 7.69 21.38 -0.76
N ALA A 189 7.18 20.15 -0.65
CA ALA A 189 5.79 19.82 -0.44
C ALA A 189 5.69 18.47 0.29
N GLU A 190 4.55 18.19 0.91
CA GLU A 190 4.21 16.81 1.27
C GLU A 190 3.81 16.07 0.00
N LEU A 191 4.59 15.04 -0.36
CA LEU A 191 4.33 14.19 -1.53
C LEU A 191 3.66 12.86 -1.14
N THR A 192 4.03 12.30 0.00
CA THR A 192 3.35 11.15 0.60
C THR A 192 2.53 11.63 1.79
N THR A 193 1.21 11.54 1.67
CA THR A 193 0.28 11.91 2.75
C THR A 193 0.15 10.77 3.78
N PRO A 194 -0.41 11.00 4.97
CA PRO A 194 -0.67 9.93 5.94
C PRO A 194 -1.48 8.77 5.34
N THR A 195 -2.54 9.05 4.58
CA THR A 195 -3.35 8.04 3.91
C THR A 195 -2.54 7.27 2.85
N GLY A 196 -1.74 7.97 2.05
CA GLY A 196 -0.83 7.34 1.10
C GLY A 196 0.19 6.41 1.77
N ALA A 197 0.81 6.84 2.86
CA ALA A 197 1.73 6.02 3.65
C ALA A 197 1.02 4.80 4.28
N ALA A 198 -0.22 4.95 4.75
CA ALA A 198 -1.01 3.84 5.28
C ALA A 198 -1.30 2.78 4.21
N PHE A 199 -1.61 3.19 2.98
CA PHE A 199 -1.72 2.26 1.85
C PHE A 199 -0.39 1.54 1.57
N LEU A 200 0.72 2.27 1.47
CA LEU A 200 2.02 1.65 1.25
C LEU A 200 2.38 0.64 2.34
N ALA A 201 2.15 0.97 3.60
CA ALA A 201 2.45 0.11 4.74
C ALA A 201 1.53 -1.10 4.90
N THR A 202 0.36 -1.10 4.23
CA THR A 202 -0.66 -2.14 4.38
C THR A 202 -0.79 -3.02 3.14
N LEU A 203 -0.58 -2.45 1.95
CA LEU A 203 -0.91 -3.08 0.68
C LEU A 203 0.30 -3.60 -0.10
N VAL A 204 1.48 -3.01 0.10
CA VAL A 204 2.65 -3.29 -0.73
C VAL A 204 3.42 -4.49 -0.17
N ASP A 205 3.63 -5.50 -1.01
CA ASP A 205 4.38 -6.72 -0.68
C ASP A 205 5.89 -6.50 -0.71
N GLY A 206 6.36 -5.55 -1.51
CA GLY A 206 7.78 -5.26 -1.66
C GLY A 206 8.05 -3.89 -2.29
N PHE A 207 9.19 -3.30 -1.92
CA PHE A 207 9.64 -2.02 -2.45
C PHE A 207 10.89 -2.20 -3.29
N GLY A 208 10.90 -1.62 -4.49
CA GLY A 208 12.01 -1.79 -5.42
C GLY A 208 11.73 -1.25 -6.82
N PRO A 209 12.60 -1.55 -7.81
CA PRO A 209 12.29 -1.28 -9.21
C PRO A 209 11.07 -2.08 -9.66
N MET A 210 10.48 -1.68 -10.78
CA MET A 210 9.41 -2.43 -11.42
C MET A 210 9.91 -3.86 -11.73
N PRO A 211 9.20 -4.91 -11.26
CA PRO A 211 9.57 -6.28 -11.56
C PRO A 211 9.30 -6.59 -13.04
N ASP A 212 9.84 -7.70 -13.53
CA ASP A 212 9.50 -8.20 -14.86
C ASP A 212 8.00 -8.50 -14.92
N MET A 213 7.27 -7.70 -15.69
CA MET A 213 5.82 -7.80 -15.82
C MET A 213 5.36 -7.47 -17.23
N GLN A 214 4.28 -8.12 -17.66
CA GLN A 214 3.51 -7.68 -18.82
C GLN A 214 2.45 -6.70 -18.31
N ILE A 215 2.45 -5.48 -18.85
CA ILE A 215 1.48 -4.44 -18.49
C ILE A 215 0.26 -4.58 -19.40
N ASP A 216 -0.92 -4.71 -18.79
CA ASP A 216 -2.20 -4.76 -19.49
C ASP A 216 -2.90 -3.40 -19.47
N ARG A 217 -2.83 -2.70 -18.34
CA ARG A 217 -3.52 -1.44 -18.08
C ARG A 217 -2.62 -0.49 -17.31
N ILE A 218 -2.74 0.80 -17.61
CA ILE A 218 -2.05 1.88 -16.90
C ILE A 218 -3.10 2.89 -16.49
N GLY A 219 -3.07 3.28 -15.21
CA GLY A 219 -3.88 4.37 -14.69
C GLY A 219 -3.01 5.45 -14.05
N CYS A 220 -3.42 6.70 -14.23
CA CYS A 220 -2.71 7.88 -13.74
C CYS A 220 -3.67 8.73 -12.89
N GLY A 221 -3.36 8.87 -11.61
CA GLY A 221 -4.10 9.71 -10.67
C GLY A 221 -3.35 11.01 -10.36
N ALA A 222 -3.98 12.16 -10.58
CA ALA A 222 -3.39 13.48 -10.35
C ALA A 222 -3.66 13.97 -8.93
N GLY A 223 -2.64 14.49 -8.26
CA GLY A 223 -2.82 15.25 -7.03
C GLY A 223 -3.34 16.66 -7.30
N HIS A 224 -3.94 17.30 -6.29
CA HIS A 224 -4.46 18.68 -6.42
C HIS A 224 -3.36 19.74 -6.52
N ARG A 225 -2.16 19.47 -5.99
CA ARG A 225 -1.06 20.43 -5.98
C ARG A 225 -0.34 20.47 -7.33
N GLU A 226 -0.07 21.67 -7.83
CA GLU A 226 0.86 21.88 -8.93
C GLU A 226 2.30 21.92 -8.41
N LEU A 227 3.17 21.09 -8.99
CA LEU A 227 4.60 21.06 -8.68
C LEU A 227 5.36 21.76 -9.80
N LYS A 228 6.52 22.35 -9.51
CA LYS A 228 7.24 23.15 -10.52
C LYS A 228 8.05 22.35 -11.53
N GLU A 229 8.60 21.22 -11.12
CA GLU A 229 9.63 20.49 -11.90
C GLU A 229 9.19 19.08 -12.32
N GLN A 230 8.02 18.61 -11.85
CA GLN A 230 7.51 17.27 -12.17
C GLN A 230 5.98 17.21 -12.15
N ALA A 231 5.41 16.28 -12.90
CA ALA A 231 3.97 16.02 -12.88
C ALA A 231 3.54 15.44 -11.53
N ASN A 232 2.58 16.07 -10.85
CA ASN A 232 2.01 15.52 -9.61
C ASN A 232 1.02 14.38 -9.92
N ILE A 233 1.56 13.24 -10.34
CA ILE A 233 0.81 12.07 -10.77
C ILE A 233 1.37 10.83 -10.06
N LEU A 234 0.48 10.01 -9.53
CA LEU A 234 0.74 8.62 -9.20
C LEU A 234 0.36 7.76 -10.41
N ARG A 235 1.26 6.88 -10.84
CA ARG A 235 0.97 5.93 -11.93
C ARG A 235 0.90 4.51 -11.38
N VAL A 236 -0.19 3.82 -11.71
CA VAL A 236 -0.42 2.42 -11.38
C VAL A 236 -0.38 1.61 -12.67
N MET A 237 0.54 0.66 -12.75
CA MET A 237 0.64 -0.29 -13.86
C MET A 237 0.07 -1.62 -13.40
N VAL A 238 -0.97 -2.11 -14.07
CA VAL A 238 -1.65 -3.37 -13.74
C VAL A 238 -1.37 -4.38 -14.83
N GLY A 239 -1.02 -5.59 -14.43
CA GLY A 239 -0.88 -6.70 -15.35
C GLY A 239 -0.48 -7.98 -14.63
N SER A 240 0.51 -8.68 -15.16
CA SER A 240 0.96 -9.95 -14.61
C SER A 240 2.47 -10.04 -14.54
N ALA A 241 2.96 -10.75 -13.52
CA ALA A 241 4.36 -11.13 -13.47
C ALA A 241 4.70 -11.95 -14.72
N VAL A 242 5.80 -11.59 -15.38
CA VAL A 242 6.42 -12.50 -16.35
C VAL A 242 6.94 -13.65 -15.52
N GLN A 243 6.43 -14.87 -15.74
CA GLN A 243 7.07 -16.05 -15.20
C GLN A 243 8.50 -16.05 -15.75
N GLN A 244 9.48 -15.71 -14.91
CA GLN A 244 10.82 -16.13 -15.19
C GLN A 244 10.76 -17.66 -15.20
N SER A 245 10.95 -18.24 -16.38
CA SER A 245 11.26 -19.65 -16.53
C SER A 245 12.65 -19.87 -15.93
N GLY A 246 12.72 -19.90 -14.60
CA GLY A 246 13.89 -20.22 -13.83
C GLY A 246 13.47 -21.14 -12.70
N ASP A 247 14.14 -22.28 -12.57
CA ASP A 247 13.97 -23.15 -11.42
C ASP A 247 14.58 -22.47 -10.19
N GLU A 248 13.83 -22.40 -9.11
CA GLU A 248 14.35 -21.98 -7.81
C GLU A 248 14.86 -23.20 -7.06
N VAL A 249 16.13 -23.16 -6.63
CA VAL A 249 16.77 -24.22 -5.85
C VAL A 249 17.17 -23.65 -4.50
N VAL A 250 16.73 -24.29 -3.42
CA VAL A 250 17.11 -23.92 -2.04
C VAL A 250 18.27 -24.80 -1.60
N LEU A 251 19.38 -24.18 -1.15
CA LEU A 251 20.52 -24.86 -0.54
C LEU A 251 20.44 -24.77 0.98
N LEU A 252 20.41 -25.93 1.65
CA LEU A 252 20.48 -26.05 3.11
C LEU A 252 21.84 -26.63 3.50
N GLU A 253 22.62 -25.90 4.29
CA GLU A 253 23.95 -26.32 4.75
C GLU A 253 24.00 -26.38 6.29
N THR A 254 24.73 -27.37 6.80
CA THR A 254 25.06 -27.49 8.23
C THR A 254 26.43 -28.13 8.41
N ASN A 255 27.16 -27.70 9.44
CA ASN A 255 28.45 -28.27 9.81
C ASN A 255 28.25 -29.25 10.97
N VAL A 256 28.85 -30.44 10.87
CA VAL A 256 28.70 -31.53 11.85
C VAL A 256 30.08 -32.02 12.28
N ASP A 257 30.45 -31.88 13.55
CA ASP A 257 31.74 -32.30 14.15
C ASP A 257 31.63 -33.46 15.15
N ASP A 258 30.43 -33.83 15.56
CA ASP A 258 30.15 -34.80 16.62
C ASP A 258 29.36 -36.03 16.16
N ALA A 259 29.28 -36.27 14.84
CA ALA A 259 28.65 -37.44 14.25
C ALA A 259 29.65 -38.36 13.52
N ASP A 260 29.40 -39.67 13.57
CA ASP A 260 30.15 -40.65 12.81
C ASP A 260 29.60 -40.88 11.39
N ALA A 261 30.35 -41.65 10.58
CA ALA A 261 29.98 -41.92 9.20
C ALA A 261 28.68 -42.74 9.04
N GLN A 262 28.32 -43.59 10.03
CA GLN A 262 27.09 -44.37 9.98
C GLN A 262 25.88 -43.47 10.26
N GLN A 263 26.00 -42.56 11.22
CA GLN A 263 24.98 -41.56 11.54
C GLN A 263 24.75 -40.60 10.37
N LEU A 264 25.82 -40.13 9.72
CA LEU A 264 25.72 -39.30 8.52
C LEU A 264 25.06 -40.06 7.36
N GLY A 265 25.44 -41.33 7.15
CA GLY A 265 24.82 -42.18 6.12
C GLY A 265 23.32 -42.36 6.35
N TYR A 266 22.91 -42.67 7.58
CA TYR A 266 21.50 -42.79 7.94
C TYR A 266 20.74 -41.47 7.76
N ALA A 267 21.33 -40.33 8.16
CA ALA A 267 20.71 -39.02 7.97
C ALA A 267 20.49 -38.68 6.49
N ILE A 268 21.44 -39.00 5.61
CA ILE A 268 21.30 -38.82 4.16
C ILE A 268 20.13 -39.66 3.63
N GLU A 269 20.01 -40.93 4.03
CA GLU A 269 18.87 -41.78 3.65
C GLU A 269 17.53 -41.17 4.09
N GLN A 270 17.46 -40.65 5.32
CA GLN A 270 16.25 -40.00 5.83
C GLN A 270 15.94 -38.68 5.08
N ILE A 271 16.94 -37.89 4.70
CA ILE A 271 16.73 -36.69 3.89
C ILE A 271 16.19 -37.06 2.51
N TRP A 272 16.67 -38.14 1.90
CA TRP A 272 16.15 -38.63 0.61
C TRP A 272 14.66 -39.00 0.66
N GLU A 273 14.12 -39.41 1.81
CA GLU A 273 12.68 -39.65 1.97
C GLU A 273 11.83 -38.38 1.75
N SER A 274 12.41 -37.19 1.90
CA SER A 274 11.77 -35.89 1.61
C SER A 274 11.87 -35.45 0.13
N ALA A 275 12.46 -36.29 -0.73
CA ALA A 275 12.66 -36.04 -2.16
C ALA A 275 13.37 -34.70 -2.49
N PRO A 276 14.59 -34.47 -1.97
CA PRO A 276 15.42 -33.33 -2.35
C PRO A 276 15.88 -33.45 -3.81
N LEU A 277 16.37 -32.35 -4.38
CA LEU A 277 17.02 -32.35 -5.69
C LEU A 277 18.38 -33.06 -5.66
N ASP A 278 19.15 -32.87 -4.59
CA ASP A 278 20.44 -33.53 -4.35
C ASP A 278 20.80 -33.49 -2.86
N VAL A 279 21.68 -34.39 -2.42
CA VAL A 279 22.26 -34.42 -1.07
C VAL A 279 23.73 -34.85 -1.17
N TYR A 280 24.63 -34.04 -0.65
CA TYR A 280 26.07 -34.35 -0.64
C TYR A 280 26.72 -34.00 0.70
N THR A 281 27.92 -34.56 0.91
CA THR A 281 28.78 -34.21 2.05
C THR A 281 30.10 -33.67 1.55
N THR A 282 30.68 -32.71 2.27
CA THR A 282 32.01 -32.15 2.00
C THR A 282 32.84 -32.21 3.26
N ALA A 283 34.01 -32.85 3.19
CA ALA A 283 34.94 -32.89 4.31
C ALA A 283 35.57 -31.50 4.51
N ILE A 284 35.41 -30.94 5.71
CA ILE A 284 35.96 -29.65 6.11
C ILE A 284 36.76 -29.78 7.41
N ALA A 285 37.71 -28.87 7.65
CA ALA A 285 38.38 -28.76 8.95
C ALA A 285 37.59 -27.84 9.88
N MET A 286 37.39 -28.25 11.13
CA MET A 286 36.68 -27.47 12.15
C MET A 286 37.60 -27.12 13.33
N LYS A 287 37.10 -26.33 14.28
CA LYS A 287 37.84 -25.96 15.48
C LYS A 287 38.16 -27.19 16.34
N LYS A 288 39.25 -27.13 17.11
CA LYS A 288 39.69 -28.16 18.08
C LYS A 288 40.28 -29.46 17.49
N ASN A 289 40.74 -29.43 16.23
CA ASN A 289 41.52 -30.46 15.53
C ASN A 289 40.89 -31.86 15.55
#